data_AF-A0A382UD64-F1
#
_entry.id   AF-A0A382UD64-F1
#
_cell.length_a   1.000
_cell.length_b   1.000
_cell.length_c   1.000
_cell.angle_alpha   90.00
_cell.angle_beta   90.00
_cell.angle_gamma   90.00
#
_symmetry.space_group_name_H-M   'P 1'
#
loop_
_entity.id
_entity.type
_entity.pdbx_description
1 polymer ?
#
loop_
_entity_poly.entity_id
_entity_poly.type
_entity_poly.pdbx_seq_one_letter_code
_entity_poly.pdbx_strand_id
1 'polypeptide(L)'
;MSKNDGTGGSVSRRTLIKMGIVTGITVPMPALSQPPSRMRPQLGDLMVFDEGLNIGEVIRPEMLELNQQPVSALAKDPETDTLRDGSRLNRVMITRIDTSKMTERYRDNTADGIIAYSAICT
;
A
#
# COMPACT_ATOMS: atom_id res chain seq x y z
N MET A 1 65.66 32.44 -11.80
CA MET A 1 64.82 33.28 -10.91
C MET A 1 63.77 33.94 -11.79
N SER A 2 62.51 33.48 -11.75
CA SER A 2 61.37 34.16 -11.08
C SER A 2 61.08 35.53 -11.71
N LYS A 3 59.91 35.86 -12.25
CA LYS A 3 58.55 35.52 -11.80
C LYS A 3 57.59 35.89 -12.96
N ASN A 4 56.69 35.00 -13.36
CA ASN A 4 55.69 35.27 -14.40
C ASN A 4 54.44 35.88 -13.73
N ASP A 5 54.00 37.05 -14.19
CA ASP A 5 52.85 37.77 -13.66
C ASP A 5 51.55 37.06 -14.05
N GLY A 6 51.04 36.22 -13.15
CA GLY A 6 49.74 35.58 -13.27
C GLY A 6 48.62 36.58 -12.98
N THR A 7 48.06 37.16 -14.05
CA THR A 7 46.87 38.03 -14.01
C THR A 7 45.65 37.22 -13.54
N GLY A 8 45.25 37.40 -12.29
CA GLY A 8 44.04 36.79 -11.73
C GLY A 8 42.78 37.42 -12.33
N GLY A 9 42.21 36.79 -13.35
CA GLY A 9 40.89 37.17 -13.88
C GLY A 9 39.80 36.87 -12.85
N SER A 10 39.19 37.90 -12.28
CA SER A 10 38.05 37.75 -11.37
C SER A 10 36.81 37.36 -12.16
N VAL A 11 36.41 36.08 -12.06
CA VAL A 11 35.12 35.62 -12.60
C VAL A 11 34.01 36.24 -11.76
N SER A 12 33.30 37.22 -12.34
CA SER A 12 32.20 37.90 -11.67
C SER A 12 31.05 36.94 -11.32
N ARG A 13 30.45 37.10 -10.14
CA ARG A 13 29.28 36.32 -9.68
C ARG A 13 28.13 36.32 -10.70
N ARG A 14 28.02 37.38 -11.51
CA ARG A 14 27.03 37.50 -12.59
C ARG A 14 27.32 36.56 -13.78
N THR A 15 28.58 36.21 -14.03
CA THR A 15 28.97 35.28 -15.11
C THR A 15 28.63 33.84 -14.72
N LEU A 16 28.73 33.49 -13.44
CA LEU A 16 28.39 32.16 -12.95
C LEU A 16 26.88 31.88 -13.04
N ILE A 17 26.03 32.87 -12.77
CA ILE A 17 24.57 32.74 -12.86
C ILE A 17 24.10 32.60 -14.31
N LYS A 18 24.80 33.22 -15.28
CA LYS A 18 24.44 33.11 -16.71
C LYS A 18 24.74 31.76 -17.34
N MET A 19 25.60 30.93 -16.75
CA MET A 19 25.87 29.56 -17.21
C MET A 19 24.95 28.51 -16.57
N GLY A 20 23.99 28.92 -15.74
CA GLY A 20 23.08 28.03 -14.99
C GLY A 20 21.80 27.62 -15.72
N ILE A 21 21.68 27.85 -17.03
CA ILE A 21 20.52 27.45 -17.84
C ILE A 21 21.07 26.65 -19.01
N VAL A 22 21.12 25.31 -18.90
CA VAL A 22 21.14 24.28 -19.99
C VAL A 22 21.51 22.87 -19.48
N THR A 23 21.21 22.53 -18.23
CA THR A 23 21.09 21.12 -17.81
C THR A 23 19.88 20.93 -16.93
N GLY A 24 18.71 21.18 -17.51
CA GLY A 24 17.46 20.58 -17.04
C GLY A 24 17.48 19.09 -17.33
N ILE A 25 18.34 18.33 -16.64
CA ILE A 25 18.18 16.89 -16.56
C ILE A 25 16.93 16.71 -15.70
N THR A 26 15.83 16.42 -16.37
CA THR A 26 14.66 15.77 -15.77
C THR A 26 15.16 14.44 -15.20
N VAL A 27 15.77 14.45 -14.01
CA VAL A 27 15.94 13.21 -13.26
C VAL A 27 14.54 12.92 -12.73
N PRO A 28 13.83 11.90 -13.22
CA PRO A 28 12.62 11.47 -12.54
C PRO A 28 13.06 11.06 -11.14
N MET A 29 12.69 11.86 -10.14
CA MET A 29 12.80 11.40 -8.76
C MET A 29 11.93 10.13 -8.71
N PRO A 30 12.47 8.95 -8.37
CA PRO A 30 11.60 7.84 -8.05
C PRO A 30 10.68 8.33 -6.94
N ALA A 31 9.38 8.40 -7.22
CA ALA A 31 8.41 8.57 -6.16
C ALA A 31 8.71 7.45 -5.16
N LEU A 32 9.03 7.80 -3.91
CA LEU A 32 9.23 6.82 -2.85
C LEU A 32 7.86 6.17 -2.59
N SER A 33 7.49 5.20 -3.41
CA SER A 33 6.29 4.40 -3.21
C SER A 33 6.46 3.66 -1.90
N GLN A 34 5.37 3.52 -1.13
CA GLN A 34 5.41 2.64 0.02
C GLN A 34 5.80 1.23 -0.44
N PRO A 35 6.55 0.47 0.39
CA PRO A 35 6.80 -0.94 0.10
C PRO A 35 5.48 -1.65 -0.21
N PRO A 36 5.43 -2.61 -1.16
CA PRO A 36 4.20 -3.30 -1.52
C PRO A 36 3.44 -3.90 -0.34
N SER A 37 4.15 -4.38 0.68
CA SER A 37 3.57 -4.90 1.93
C SER A 37 2.89 -3.83 2.79
N ARG A 38 3.23 -2.55 2.66
CA ARG A 38 2.62 -1.44 3.39
C ARG A 38 1.48 -0.76 2.63
N MET A 39 1.33 -1.05 1.33
CA MET A 39 0.16 -0.59 0.58
C MET A 39 -1.14 -1.06 1.25
N ARG A 40 -2.20 -0.27 1.10
CA ARG A 40 -3.54 -0.67 1.54
C ARG A 40 -4.02 -1.90 0.76
N PRO A 41 -5.00 -2.67 1.26
CA PRO A 41 -5.71 -3.64 0.43
C PRO A 41 -6.12 -3.03 -0.92
N GLN A 42 -5.84 -3.75 -2.00
CA GLN A 42 -6.16 -3.38 -3.37
C GLN A 42 -7.31 -4.23 -3.90
N LEU A 43 -7.98 -3.75 -4.94
CA LEU A 43 -9.00 -4.53 -5.63
C LEU A 43 -8.34 -5.77 -6.25
N GLY A 44 -8.96 -6.94 -6.04
CA GLY A 44 -8.46 -8.23 -6.54
C GLY A 44 -7.51 -8.98 -5.59
N ASP A 45 -7.11 -8.39 -4.47
CA ASP A 45 -6.36 -9.12 -3.46
C ASP A 45 -7.15 -10.31 -2.90
N LEU A 46 -6.43 -11.37 -2.56
CA LEU A 46 -6.96 -12.49 -1.80
C LEU A 46 -6.94 -12.15 -0.31
N MET A 47 -7.99 -12.51 0.41
CA MET A 47 -8.01 -12.39 1.86
C MET A 47 -7.45 -13.67 2.48
N VAL A 48 -6.47 -13.54 3.38
CA VAL A 48 -5.88 -14.66 4.11
C VAL A 48 -6.08 -14.49 5.61
N PHE A 49 -6.17 -15.60 6.34
CA PHE A 49 -6.22 -15.53 7.80
C PHE A 49 -4.95 -14.93 8.37
N ASP A 50 -5.10 -14.04 9.35
CA ASP A 50 -3.99 -13.34 10.03
C ASP A 50 -3.74 -13.89 11.45
N GLU A 51 -4.56 -14.83 11.89
CA GLU A 51 -4.41 -15.49 13.19
C GLU A 51 -4.99 -16.91 13.18
N GLY A 52 -4.74 -17.66 14.26
CA GLY A 52 -5.27 -19.01 14.43
C GLY A 52 -4.50 -20.10 13.67
N LEU A 53 -5.11 -21.28 13.56
CA LEU A 53 -4.49 -22.46 12.96
C LEU A 53 -4.29 -22.37 11.45
N ASN A 54 -5.13 -21.57 10.78
CA ASN A 54 -5.15 -21.43 9.31
C ASN A 54 -4.38 -20.18 8.85
N ILE A 55 -3.49 -19.62 9.68
CA ILE A 55 -2.76 -18.39 9.36
C ILE A 55 -2.07 -18.48 7.98
N GLY A 56 -2.27 -17.47 7.14
CA GLY A 56 -1.76 -17.40 5.76
C GLY A 56 -2.59 -18.18 4.73
N GLU A 57 -3.55 -18.99 5.14
CA GLU A 57 -4.47 -19.67 4.22
C GLU A 57 -5.50 -18.69 3.66
N VAL A 58 -5.83 -18.86 2.37
CA VAL A 58 -6.86 -18.06 1.69
C VAL A 58 -8.23 -18.38 2.26
N ILE A 59 -8.94 -17.35 2.69
CA ILE A 59 -10.29 -17.47 3.25
C ILE A 59 -11.26 -17.83 2.14
N ARG A 60 -11.92 -18.97 2.29
CA ARG A 60 -12.98 -19.43 1.39
C ARG A 60 -14.34 -19.38 2.07
N PRO A 61 -15.45 -19.19 1.34
CA PRO A 61 -16.78 -19.14 1.93
C PRO A 61 -17.14 -20.36 2.79
N GLU A 62 -16.64 -21.54 2.44
CA GLU A 62 -16.92 -22.80 3.13
C GLU A 62 -16.22 -22.89 4.49
N MET A 63 -15.19 -22.06 4.72
CA MET A 63 -14.45 -21.99 5.98
C MET A 63 -15.13 -21.08 7.01
N LEU A 64 -16.18 -20.35 6.61
CA LEU A 64 -16.88 -19.42 7.47
C LEU A 64 -18.28 -19.93 7.82
N GLU A 65 -18.48 -20.29 9.08
CA GLU A 65 -19.80 -20.65 9.61
C GLU A 65 -20.72 -19.43 9.66
N LEU A 66 -22.02 -19.67 9.52
CA LEU A 66 -23.03 -18.61 9.53
C LEU A 66 -23.12 -17.95 10.92
N ASN A 67 -22.96 -16.63 10.96
CA ASN A 67 -22.97 -15.79 12.16
C ASN A 67 -21.87 -16.11 13.19
N GLN A 68 -20.77 -16.71 12.77
CA GLN A 68 -19.62 -16.94 13.65
C GLN A 68 -18.95 -15.63 14.07
N GLN A 69 -18.11 -15.72 15.10
CA GLN A 69 -17.24 -14.62 15.48
C GLN A 69 -16.37 -14.17 14.29
N PRO A 70 -16.26 -12.85 14.02
CA PRO A 70 -15.40 -12.37 12.95
C PRO A 70 -13.95 -12.82 13.13
N VAL A 71 -13.32 -13.18 12.02
CA VAL A 71 -11.93 -13.62 11.96
C VAL A 71 -11.03 -12.50 11.44
N SER A 72 -9.80 -12.40 11.96
CA SER A 72 -8.79 -11.48 11.45
C SER A 72 -8.24 -11.93 10.11
N ALA A 73 -8.13 -10.99 9.17
CA ALA A 73 -7.61 -11.21 7.84
C ALA A 73 -6.68 -10.09 7.37
N LEU A 74 -5.78 -10.44 6.47
CA LEU A 74 -4.93 -9.54 5.70
C LEU A 74 -5.14 -9.76 4.21
N ALA A 75 -4.89 -8.72 3.42
CA ALA A 75 -4.91 -8.80 1.97
C ALA A 75 -3.57 -9.31 1.44
N LYS A 76 -3.62 -10.17 0.41
CA LYS A 76 -2.47 -10.74 -0.26
C LYS A 76 -2.62 -10.56 -1.77
N ASP A 77 -1.60 -10.00 -2.39
CA ASP A 77 -1.53 -9.85 -3.84
C ASP A 77 -1.43 -11.24 -4.50
N PRO A 78 -2.38 -11.64 -5.37
CA PRO A 78 -2.36 -12.96 -6.00
C PRO A 78 -1.23 -13.15 -7.03
N GLU A 79 -0.71 -12.07 -7.62
CA GLU A 79 0.33 -12.13 -8.65
C GLU A 79 1.73 -12.23 -8.02
N THR A 80 1.96 -11.43 -6.97
CA THR A 80 3.28 -11.32 -6.33
C THR A 80 3.41 -12.12 -5.03
N ASP A 81 2.31 -12.71 -4.55
CA ASP A 81 2.17 -13.34 -3.23
C ASP A 81 2.50 -12.39 -2.05
N THR A 82 2.55 -11.08 -2.31
CA THR A 82 2.91 -10.10 -1.29
C THR A 82 1.78 -9.94 -0.29
N LEU A 83 2.06 -10.28 0.97
CA LEU A 83 1.16 -10.00 2.09
C LEU A 83 1.22 -8.51 2.47
N ARG A 84 0.06 -7.88 2.65
CA ARG A 84 -0.05 -6.46 3.01
C ARG A 84 -0.04 -6.24 4.53
N ASP A 85 0.94 -6.83 5.21
CA ASP A 85 1.10 -6.82 6.66
C ASP A 85 1.89 -5.63 7.22
N GLY A 86 2.47 -4.80 6.34
CA GLY A 86 3.37 -3.70 6.68
C GLY A 86 2.72 -2.52 7.42
N SER A 87 1.42 -2.60 7.68
CA SER A 87 0.63 -1.64 8.45
C SER A 87 -0.49 -2.34 9.22
N ARG A 88 -0.59 -2.09 10.53
CA ARG A 88 -1.72 -2.57 11.36
C ARG A 88 -3.08 -2.13 10.82
N LEU A 89 -3.11 -0.99 10.11
CA LEU A 89 -4.33 -0.43 9.52
C LEU A 89 -4.84 -1.21 8.30
N ASN A 90 -4.14 -2.26 7.87
CA ASN A 90 -4.57 -3.15 6.78
C ASN A 90 -5.37 -4.36 7.28
N ARG A 91 -5.48 -4.54 8.60
CA ARG A 91 -6.22 -5.65 9.19
C ARG A 91 -7.73 -5.47 8.99
N VAL A 92 -8.38 -6.54 8.54
CA VAL A 92 -9.81 -6.61 8.25
C VAL A 92 -10.43 -7.71 9.09
N MET A 93 -11.66 -7.49 9.55
CA MET A 93 -12.49 -8.52 10.18
C MET A 93 -13.49 -9.04 9.16
N ILE A 94 -13.53 -10.36 8.99
CA ILE A 94 -14.42 -11.03 8.03
C ILE A 94 -15.36 -11.96 8.77
N THR A 95 -16.64 -11.96 8.41
CA THR A 95 -17.61 -12.93 8.90
C THR A 95 -18.70 -13.18 7.86
N ARG A 96 -19.46 -14.27 8.04
CA ARG A 96 -20.60 -14.62 7.20
C ARG A 96 -21.89 -14.35 7.96
N ILE A 97 -22.80 -13.61 7.33
CA ILE A 97 -24.09 -13.18 7.89
C ILE A 97 -25.22 -13.62 6.98
N ASP A 98 -26.38 -13.88 7.59
CA ASP A 98 -27.62 -14.18 6.88
C ASP A 98 -28.09 -12.98 6.04
N THR A 99 -28.12 -13.16 4.71
CA THR A 99 -28.49 -12.12 3.74
C THR A 99 -29.94 -11.69 3.83
N SER A 100 -30.82 -12.51 4.41
CA SER A 100 -32.22 -12.16 4.64
C SER A 100 -32.37 -11.03 5.69
N LYS A 101 -31.38 -10.90 6.58
CA LYS A 101 -31.34 -9.88 7.63
C LYS A 101 -30.63 -8.59 7.20
N MET A 102 -30.09 -8.55 5.98
CA MET A 102 -29.37 -7.40 5.47
C MET A 102 -30.31 -6.40 4.79
N THR A 103 -30.02 -5.10 4.94
CA THR A 103 -30.59 -4.07 4.07
C THR A 103 -29.95 -4.12 2.68
N GLU A 104 -30.60 -3.52 1.69
CA GLU A 104 -30.12 -3.47 0.30
C GLU A 104 -28.68 -2.94 0.20
N ARG A 105 -28.39 -1.82 0.86
CA ARG A 105 -27.05 -1.22 0.92
C ARG A 105 -25.94 -2.21 1.31
N TYR A 106 -26.20 -3.11 2.26
CA TYR A 106 -25.19 -4.07 2.68
C TYR A 106 -25.06 -5.22 1.69
N ARG A 107 -26.19 -5.70 1.13
CA ARG A 107 -26.20 -6.79 0.14
C ARG A 107 -25.34 -6.48 -1.08
N ASP A 108 -25.30 -5.23 -1.53
CA ASP A 108 -24.47 -4.81 -2.67
C ASP A 108 -22.96 -4.96 -2.42
N ASN A 109 -22.53 -5.02 -1.16
CA ASN A 109 -21.13 -5.16 -0.75
C ASN A 109 -20.84 -6.53 -0.12
N THR A 110 -21.68 -7.52 -0.39
CA THR A 110 -21.60 -8.87 0.20
C THR A 110 -21.35 -9.90 -0.89
N ALA A 111 -20.53 -10.92 -0.60
CA ALA A 111 -20.39 -12.12 -1.44
C ALA A 111 -20.82 -13.35 -0.64
N ASP A 112 -21.89 -14.04 -1.02
CA ASP A 112 -22.40 -15.24 -0.32
C ASP A 112 -22.67 -15.07 1.19
N GLY A 113 -23.09 -13.87 1.59
CA GLY A 113 -23.28 -13.49 3.00
C GLY A 113 -22.02 -13.02 3.70
N ILE A 114 -20.86 -13.06 3.05
CA ILE A 114 -19.58 -12.62 3.62
C ILE A 114 -19.47 -11.10 3.56
N ILE A 115 -19.18 -10.53 4.72
CA ILE A 115 -18.91 -9.11 4.92
C ILE A 115 -17.50 -8.91 5.46
N ALA A 116 -16.92 -7.77 5.15
CA ALA A 116 -15.58 -7.40 5.58
C ALA A 116 -15.57 -5.94 6.07
N TYR A 117 -14.97 -5.69 7.22
CA TYR A 117 -14.83 -4.36 7.80
C TYR A 117 -13.42 -4.13 8.33
N SER A 118 -12.99 -2.87 8.41
CA SER A 118 -11.75 -2.50 9.10
C SER A 118 -11.75 -3.03 10.53
N ALA A 119 -10.64 -3.63 10.95
CA ALA A 119 -10.43 -4.04 12.35
C ALA A 119 -10.07 -2.87 13.28
N ILE A 120 -10.01 -1.65 12.76
CA ILE A 120 -9.58 -0.44 13.48
C ILE A 120 -10.81 0.34 13.93
N CYS A 121 -10.89 0.59 15.25
CA CYS A 121 -11.93 1.44 15.84
C CYS A 121 -11.84 2.88 15.32
N THR A 122 -13.00 3.50 15.11
CA THR A 122 -13.18 4.89 14.67
C THR A 122 -13.23 5.86 15.82
#